data_AF-A0A9D6MFW0-F1
#
_entry.id   AF-A0A9D6MFW0-F1
#
_cell.length_a   1.000
_cell.length_b   1.000
_cell.length_c   1.000
_cell.angle_alpha   90.00
_cell.angle_beta   90.00
_cell.angle_gamma   90.00
#
_symmetry.space_group_name_H-M   'P 1'
#
loop_
_entity.id
_entity.type
_entity.pdbx_description
1 polymer ?
#
loop_
_entity_poly.entity_id
_entity_poly.type
_entity_poly.pdbx_seq_one_letter_code
_entity_poly.pdbx_strand_id
1 'polypeptide(L)'
;MKPSLRILFFAAIVGVLTLGAYYVAAVVRGSVEGIAWNTPTAIVLTVLGLAAGAAWGSRAEFERWKTLDVILAGNLALVFGLLFLGWGLVWDAVKPLESVLPGLRDIVYGFWFLAAIIVPYVVRKPGAAIAAETLAALAEFLAGGQWGLTLLISGLVQGGMAEIVFAATGYKKWNLPVLAIAGAAAGIGSLVVDYAFWYTGLAPTVLVVMLVMRLISGALVAGWFGKWIVDGLAKAGALGSFAIVREKA
;
A
#
# COMPACT_ATOMS: atom_id res chain seq x y z
N MET A 1 -13.67 12.27 17.55
CA MET A 1 -12.91 12.64 16.34
C MET A 1 -13.45 11.84 15.14
N LYS A 2 -13.59 12.45 13.96
CA LYS A 2 -14.00 11.73 12.73
C LYS A 2 -12.96 10.67 12.36
N PRO A 3 -13.33 9.50 11.81
CA PRO A 3 -12.40 8.42 11.49
C PRO A 3 -11.22 8.87 10.62
N SER A 4 -11.51 9.59 9.55
CA SER A 4 -10.49 10.14 8.64
C SER A 4 -9.49 11.04 9.34
N LEU A 5 -9.97 11.96 10.19
CA LEU A 5 -9.11 12.87 10.93
C LEU A 5 -8.23 12.11 11.93
N ARG A 6 -8.76 11.06 12.56
CA ARG A 6 -7.99 10.21 13.47
C ARG A 6 -6.85 9.50 12.74
N ILE A 7 -7.13 8.91 11.59
CA ILE A 7 -6.14 8.20 10.78
C ILE A 7 -5.03 9.15 10.33
N LEU A 8 -5.38 10.32 9.80
CA LEU A 8 -4.42 11.33 9.38
C LEU A 8 -3.60 11.88 10.56
N PHE A 9 -4.23 12.12 11.70
CA PHE A 9 -3.58 12.60 12.91
C PHE A 9 -2.52 11.62 13.41
N PHE A 10 -2.88 10.35 13.55
CA PHE A 10 -1.91 9.33 13.99
C PHE A 10 -0.83 9.07 12.96
N ALA A 11 -1.17 9.05 11.65
CA ALA A 11 -0.16 8.96 10.59
C ALA A 11 0.87 10.09 10.74
N ALA A 12 0.42 11.34 10.79
CA ALA A 12 1.29 12.51 10.90
C ALA A 12 2.13 12.49 12.19
N ILE A 13 1.52 12.22 13.34
CA ILE A 13 2.24 12.17 14.62
C ILE A 13 3.31 11.10 14.62
N VAL A 14 2.98 9.87 14.23
CA VAL A 14 3.96 8.79 14.25
C VAL A 14 5.06 9.09 13.23
N GLY A 15 4.73 9.55 12.03
CA GLY A 15 5.74 9.97 11.04
C GLY A 15 6.70 11.06 11.56
N VAL A 16 6.18 12.10 12.20
CA VAL A 16 6.98 13.18 12.80
C VAL A 16 7.81 12.67 13.99
N LEU A 17 7.23 11.85 14.86
CA LEU A 17 7.95 11.27 16.00
C LEU A 17 9.08 10.36 15.52
N THR A 18 8.86 9.54 14.49
CA THR A 18 9.92 8.68 13.94
C THR A 18 11.05 9.53 13.35
N LEU A 19 10.71 10.60 12.61
CA LEU A 19 11.72 11.51 12.06
C LEU A 19 12.48 12.28 13.15
N GLY A 20 11.76 12.79 14.15
CA GLY A 20 12.34 13.51 15.28
C GLY A 20 13.24 12.61 16.13
N ALA A 21 12.80 11.40 16.44
CA ALA A 21 13.60 10.40 17.15
C ALA A 21 14.87 10.05 16.38
N TYR A 22 14.78 9.91 15.05
CA TYR A 22 15.94 9.68 14.20
C TYR A 22 16.95 10.83 14.27
N TYR A 23 16.52 12.09 14.10
CA TYR A 23 17.45 13.22 14.17
C TYR A 23 18.01 13.46 15.58
N VAL A 24 17.21 13.31 16.63
CA VAL A 24 17.69 13.39 18.01
C VAL A 24 18.72 12.30 18.27
N ALA A 25 18.47 11.06 17.83
CA ALA A 25 19.43 9.97 17.97
C ALA A 25 20.71 10.22 17.16
N ALA A 26 20.62 10.81 15.97
CA ALA A 26 21.77 11.20 15.16
C ALA A 26 22.67 12.22 15.88
N VAL A 27 22.06 13.21 16.53
CA VAL A 27 22.77 14.26 17.28
C VAL A 27 23.35 13.73 18.59
N VAL A 28 22.62 12.88 19.30
CA VAL A 28 22.99 12.41 20.65
C VAL A 28 23.96 11.24 20.63
N ARG A 29 23.81 10.28 19.71
CA ARG A 29 24.58 9.03 19.71
C ARG A 29 25.78 9.01 18.77
N GLY A 30 25.95 10.01 17.90
CA GLY A 30 27.01 10.00 16.89
C GLY A 30 26.90 8.77 15.98
N SER A 31 28.02 8.15 15.59
CA SER A 31 28.01 6.93 14.76
C SER A 31 27.59 5.70 15.56
N VAL A 32 26.41 5.16 15.26
CA VAL A 32 25.98 3.85 15.75
C VAL A 32 26.25 2.83 14.64
N GLU A 33 26.95 1.76 14.96
CA GLU A 33 27.23 0.69 14.01
C GLU A 33 25.92 0.12 13.43
N GLY A 34 25.82 0.06 12.10
CA GLY A 34 24.62 -0.42 11.40
C GLY A 34 23.51 0.61 11.15
N ILE A 35 23.64 1.87 11.59
CA ILE A 35 22.68 2.93 11.27
C ILE A 35 23.32 3.98 10.36
N ALA A 36 22.80 4.09 9.14
CA ALA A 36 23.23 5.12 8.20
C ALA A 36 22.44 6.42 8.46
N TRP A 37 23.09 7.40 9.10
CA TRP A 37 22.54 8.73 9.38
C TRP A 37 22.47 9.62 8.12
N ASN A 38 21.63 9.25 7.16
CA ASN A 38 21.43 9.96 5.90
C ASN A 38 19.95 10.26 5.62
N THR A 39 19.70 11.07 4.58
CA THR A 39 18.35 11.47 4.17
C THR A 39 17.49 10.28 3.70
N PRO A 40 17.99 9.32 2.92
CA PRO A 40 17.19 8.14 2.54
C PRO A 40 16.66 7.34 3.73
N THR A 41 17.50 7.05 4.73
CA THR A 41 17.06 6.34 5.95
C THR A 41 16.00 7.15 6.70
N ALA A 42 16.14 8.47 6.76
CA ALA A 42 15.13 9.34 7.37
C ALA A 42 13.76 9.21 6.67
N ILE A 43 13.76 9.23 5.32
CA ILE A 43 12.54 9.07 4.51
C ILE A 43 11.89 7.71 4.77
N VAL A 44 12.69 6.64 4.78
CA VAL A 44 12.20 5.28 5.05
C VAL A 44 11.47 5.24 6.38
N LEU A 45 12.14 5.70 7.45
CA LEU A 45 11.59 5.70 8.78
C LEU A 45 10.31 6.55 8.89
N THR A 46 10.29 7.73 8.24
CA THR A 46 9.08 8.56 8.20
C THR A 46 7.92 7.85 7.51
N VAL A 47 8.13 7.22 6.36
CA VAL A 47 7.06 6.55 5.62
C VAL A 47 6.56 5.29 6.36
N LEU A 48 7.45 4.52 6.97
CA LEU A 48 7.07 3.43 7.88
C LEU A 48 6.23 3.97 9.04
N GLY A 49 6.64 5.10 9.63
CA GLY A 49 5.91 5.76 10.71
C GLY A 49 4.53 6.25 10.28
N LEU A 50 4.41 6.86 9.09
CA LEU A 50 3.13 7.29 8.51
C LEU A 50 2.16 6.11 8.36
N ALA A 51 2.63 5.01 7.77
CA ALA A 51 1.81 3.82 7.58
C ALA A 51 1.41 3.15 8.90
N ALA A 52 2.35 3.01 9.84
CA ALA A 52 2.08 2.47 11.18
C ALA A 52 1.07 3.35 11.94
N GLY A 53 1.20 4.67 11.86
CA GLY A 53 0.25 5.61 12.42
C GLY A 53 -1.14 5.53 11.77
N ALA A 54 -1.20 5.35 10.45
CA ALA A 54 -2.47 5.14 9.75
C ALA A 54 -3.16 3.83 10.19
N ALA A 55 -2.39 2.75 10.35
CA ALA A 55 -2.89 1.47 10.86
C ALA A 55 -3.41 1.61 12.29
N TRP A 56 -2.64 2.27 13.16
CA TRP A 56 -3.05 2.55 14.54
C TRP A 56 -4.32 3.40 14.60
N GLY A 57 -4.42 4.44 13.78
CA GLY A 57 -5.61 5.28 13.69
C GLY A 57 -6.85 4.53 13.19
N SER A 58 -6.65 3.49 12.38
CA SER A 58 -7.72 2.65 11.81
C SER A 58 -8.27 1.62 12.79
N ARG A 59 -7.50 1.23 13.83
CA ARG A 59 -7.84 0.13 14.76
C ARG A 59 -9.26 0.23 15.35
N ALA A 60 -9.67 1.42 15.78
CA ALA A 60 -10.96 1.63 16.42
C ALA A 60 -12.14 1.69 15.43
N GLU A 61 -11.88 1.71 14.11
CA GLU A 61 -12.95 1.54 13.14
C GLU A 61 -13.27 0.07 12.86
N PHE A 62 -12.33 -0.86 13.07
CA PHE A 62 -12.60 -2.29 12.85
C PHE A 62 -13.70 -2.83 13.78
N GLU A 63 -13.87 -2.26 14.97
CA GLU A 63 -15.00 -2.57 15.86
C GLU A 63 -16.37 -2.17 15.29
N ARG A 64 -16.39 -1.26 14.30
CA ARG A 64 -17.60 -0.79 13.62
C ARG A 64 -17.84 -1.50 12.30
N TRP A 65 -16.95 -2.41 11.92
CA TRP A 65 -17.17 -3.25 10.76
C TRP A 65 -18.23 -4.29 11.09
N LYS A 66 -19.14 -4.52 10.15
CA LYS A 66 -20.08 -5.63 10.27
C LYS A 66 -19.32 -6.91 9.94
N THR A 67 -19.81 -8.03 10.45
CA THR A 67 -19.26 -9.37 10.13
C THR A 67 -19.11 -9.58 8.62
N LEU A 68 -20.09 -9.13 7.84
CA LEU A 68 -20.04 -9.22 6.38
C LEU A 68 -18.88 -8.42 5.76
N ASP A 69 -18.55 -7.24 6.30
CA ASP A 69 -17.44 -6.43 5.77
C ASP A 69 -16.09 -7.12 6.04
N VAL A 70 -15.94 -7.72 7.23
CA VAL A 70 -14.74 -8.46 7.61
C VAL A 70 -14.58 -9.71 6.73
N ILE A 71 -15.64 -10.50 6.58
CA ILE A 71 -15.61 -11.70 5.73
C ILE A 71 -15.31 -11.34 4.28
N LEU A 72 -15.94 -10.29 3.75
CA LEU A 72 -15.70 -9.85 2.37
C LEU A 72 -14.26 -9.39 2.17
N ALA A 73 -13.77 -8.51 3.03
CA ALA A 73 -12.40 -8.01 2.93
C ALA A 73 -11.39 -9.16 3.07
N GLY A 74 -11.61 -10.09 4.01
CA GLY A 74 -10.77 -11.26 4.20
C GLY A 74 -10.76 -12.19 2.99
N ASN A 75 -11.93 -12.51 2.41
CA ASN A 75 -12.03 -13.37 1.24
C ASN A 75 -11.40 -12.73 -0.01
N LEU A 76 -11.67 -11.43 -0.25
CA LEU A 76 -11.04 -10.71 -1.36
C LEU A 76 -9.52 -10.63 -1.17
N ALA A 77 -9.06 -10.33 0.04
CA ALA A 77 -7.64 -10.30 0.36
C ALA A 77 -6.98 -11.67 0.13
N LEU A 78 -7.62 -12.77 0.54
CA LEU A 78 -7.14 -14.13 0.27
C LEU A 78 -6.98 -14.39 -1.24
N VAL A 79 -7.98 -14.02 -2.04
CA VAL A 79 -7.92 -14.13 -3.51
C VAL A 79 -6.75 -13.32 -4.05
N PHE A 80 -6.61 -12.05 -3.64
CA PHE A 80 -5.50 -11.22 -4.09
C PHE A 80 -4.14 -11.74 -3.64
N GLY A 81 -4.00 -12.29 -2.43
CA GLY A 81 -2.74 -12.87 -1.98
C GLY A 81 -2.28 -14.06 -2.84
N LEU A 82 -3.21 -14.91 -3.28
CA LEU A 82 -2.90 -15.98 -4.23
C LEU A 82 -2.56 -15.43 -5.63
N LEU A 83 -3.24 -14.36 -6.07
CA LEU A 83 -2.91 -13.68 -7.32
C LEU A 83 -1.53 -13.02 -7.25
N PHE A 84 -1.15 -12.44 -6.11
CA PHE A 84 0.16 -11.83 -5.87
C PHE A 84 1.27 -12.86 -5.94
N LEU A 85 1.06 -14.02 -5.31
CA LEU A 85 1.98 -15.15 -5.42
C LEU A 85 2.19 -15.54 -6.90
N GLY A 86 1.09 -15.71 -7.64
CA GLY A 86 1.15 -16.01 -9.08
C GLY A 86 1.82 -14.90 -9.90
N TRP A 87 1.64 -13.64 -9.50
CA TRP A 87 2.27 -12.50 -10.15
C TRP A 87 3.79 -12.51 -10.04
N GLY A 88 4.36 -13.21 -9.06
CA GLY A 88 5.79 -13.51 -9.00
C GLY A 88 6.34 -14.13 -10.30
N LEU A 89 5.55 -14.94 -11.00
CA LEU A 89 5.93 -15.50 -12.30
C LEU A 89 6.04 -14.43 -13.39
N VAL A 90 5.09 -13.49 -13.42
CA VAL A 90 5.10 -12.36 -14.37
C VAL A 90 6.28 -11.45 -14.06
N TRP A 91 6.50 -11.16 -12.79
CA TRP A 91 7.66 -10.41 -12.32
C TRP A 91 8.93 -11.01 -12.90
N ASP A 92 9.17 -12.30 -12.71
CA ASP A 92 10.38 -12.98 -13.21
C ASP A 92 10.45 -13.04 -14.73
N ALA A 93 9.33 -13.23 -15.41
CA ALA A 93 9.27 -13.21 -16.87
C ALA A 93 9.69 -11.85 -17.48
N VAL A 94 9.38 -10.74 -16.81
CA VAL A 94 9.74 -9.39 -17.29
C VAL A 94 11.11 -8.91 -16.81
N LYS A 95 11.89 -9.75 -16.12
CA LYS A 95 13.26 -9.43 -15.67
C LYS A 95 14.19 -8.91 -16.80
N PRO A 96 14.09 -9.37 -18.06
CA PRO A 96 14.89 -8.80 -19.15
C PRO A 96 14.69 -7.30 -19.40
N LEU A 97 13.59 -6.68 -18.93
CA LEU A 97 13.40 -5.23 -19.05
C LEU A 97 14.50 -4.43 -18.32
N GLU A 98 15.11 -5.01 -17.29
CA GLU A 98 16.22 -4.40 -16.54
C GLU A 98 17.46 -4.12 -17.41
N SER A 99 17.67 -4.91 -18.48
CA SER A 99 18.80 -4.66 -19.39
C SER A 99 18.54 -3.50 -20.35
N VAL A 100 17.29 -3.10 -20.54
CA VAL A 100 16.91 -1.95 -21.39
C VAL A 100 17.07 -0.66 -20.59
N LEU A 101 16.48 -0.62 -19.40
CA LEU A 101 16.59 0.49 -18.47
C LEU A 101 16.45 -0.06 -17.05
N PRO A 102 17.47 0.06 -16.19
CA PRO A 102 17.38 -0.40 -14.81
C PRO A 102 16.21 0.26 -14.07
N GLY A 103 15.33 -0.55 -13.47
CA GLY A 103 14.09 -0.15 -12.81
C GLY A 103 12.85 -0.10 -13.73
N LEU A 104 12.98 -0.40 -15.02
CA LEU A 104 11.83 -0.44 -15.94
C LEU A 104 10.86 -1.56 -15.61
N ARG A 105 11.35 -2.67 -15.06
CA ARG A 105 10.56 -3.83 -14.64
C ARG A 105 9.44 -3.44 -13.68
N ASP A 106 9.66 -2.43 -12.83
CA ASP A 106 8.70 -1.91 -11.85
C ASP A 106 7.41 -1.38 -12.48
N ILE A 107 7.31 -1.28 -13.81
CA ILE A 107 6.07 -0.96 -14.52
C ILE A 107 4.96 -2.00 -14.29
N VAL A 108 5.29 -3.23 -13.86
CA VAL A 108 4.30 -4.26 -13.49
C VAL A 108 4.02 -4.35 -11.99
N TYR A 109 4.64 -3.50 -11.16
CA TYR A 109 4.57 -3.61 -9.69
C TYR A 109 3.18 -3.29 -9.13
N GLY A 110 2.41 -2.45 -9.81
CA GLY A 110 1.09 -1.99 -9.38
C GLY A 110 0.07 -3.10 -9.18
N PHE A 111 0.31 -4.30 -9.71
CA PHE A 111 -0.55 -5.46 -9.48
C PHE A 111 -0.60 -5.85 -7.99
N TRP A 112 0.53 -5.77 -7.27
CA TRP A 112 0.57 -6.02 -5.83
C TRP A 112 -0.18 -4.99 -5.00
N PHE A 113 -0.65 -3.87 -5.59
CA PHE A 113 -1.43 -2.87 -4.83
C PHE A 113 -2.94 -3.02 -5.07
N LEU A 114 -3.37 -4.03 -5.84
CA LEU A 114 -4.77 -4.18 -6.24
C LEU A 114 -5.69 -4.37 -5.03
N ALA A 115 -5.26 -5.10 -3.99
CA ALA A 115 -6.07 -5.32 -2.79
C ALA A 115 -6.32 -4.00 -2.05
N ALA A 116 -5.29 -3.15 -1.89
CA ALA A 116 -5.35 -1.82 -1.30
C ALA A 116 -6.27 -0.84 -2.05
N ILE A 117 -6.70 -1.14 -3.27
CA ILE A 117 -7.58 -0.27 -4.07
C ILE A 117 -8.96 -0.88 -4.25
N ILE A 118 -9.05 -2.14 -4.67
CA ILE A 118 -10.32 -2.81 -5.01
C ILE A 118 -11.18 -2.99 -3.77
N VAL A 119 -10.61 -3.52 -2.69
CA VAL A 119 -11.38 -3.81 -1.47
C VAL A 119 -11.95 -2.54 -0.83
N PRO A 120 -11.17 -1.47 -0.57
CA PRO A 120 -11.75 -0.23 -0.07
C PRO A 120 -12.74 0.40 -1.04
N TYR A 121 -12.56 0.26 -2.37
CA TYR A 121 -13.53 0.78 -3.33
C TYR A 121 -14.90 0.09 -3.25
N VAL A 122 -14.91 -1.21 -2.95
CA VAL A 122 -16.13 -2.03 -2.75
C VAL A 122 -16.75 -1.79 -1.37
N VAL A 123 -15.94 -1.88 -0.30
CA VAL A 123 -16.38 -1.83 1.11
C VAL A 123 -16.68 -0.41 1.57
N ARG A 124 -15.87 0.56 1.12
CA ARG A 124 -15.96 1.99 1.44
C ARG A 124 -15.91 2.31 2.93
N LYS A 125 -15.07 1.58 3.68
CA LYS A 125 -14.87 1.79 5.13
C LYS A 125 -13.44 2.22 5.46
N PRO A 126 -13.27 3.01 6.52
CA PRO A 126 -11.94 3.30 7.05
C PRO A 126 -11.22 2.02 7.49
N GLY A 127 -9.93 1.96 7.20
CA GLY A 127 -9.04 0.83 7.46
C GLY A 127 -9.08 -0.26 6.40
N ALA A 128 -9.91 -0.13 5.36
CA ALA A 128 -10.11 -1.19 4.39
C ALA A 128 -8.92 -1.40 3.45
N ALA A 129 -8.16 -0.36 3.10
CA ALA A 129 -6.96 -0.51 2.28
C ALA A 129 -5.88 -1.27 3.07
N ILE A 130 -5.64 -0.85 4.33
CA ILE A 130 -4.67 -1.50 5.22
C ILE A 130 -5.02 -2.97 5.46
N ALA A 131 -6.28 -3.24 5.84
CA ALA A 131 -6.71 -4.59 6.14
C ALA A 131 -6.57 -5.50 4.92
N ALA A 132 -7.06 -5.05 3.75
CA ALA A 132 -7.02 -5.85 2.54
C ALA A 132 -5.60 -6.17 2.09
N GLU A 133 -4.73 -5.16 2.03
CA GLU A 133 -3.37 -5.31 1.54
C GLU A 133 -2.49 -6.14 2.49
N THR A 134 -2.62 -5.91 3.81
CA THR A 134 -1.89 -6.69 4.81
C THR A 134 -2.35 -8.15 4.83
N LEU A 135 -3.66 -8.41 4.71
CA LEU A 135 -4.18 -9.77 4.66
C LEU A 135 -3.83 -10.47 3.34
N ALA A 136 -3.78 -9.75 2.22
CA ALA A 136 -3.33 -10.29 0.95
C ALA A 136 -1.85 -10.68 1.00
N ALA A 137 -1.00 -9.81 1.55
CA ALA A 137 0.41 -10.11 1.78
C ALA A 137 0.60 -11.29 2.76
N LEU A 138 -0.26 -11.42 3.78
CA LEU A 138 -0.27 -12.58 4.67
C LEU A 138 -0.63 -13.87 3.94
N ALA A 139 -1.65 -13.83 3.09
CA ALA A 139 -2.03 -14.99 2.28
C ALA A 139 -0.92 -15.38 1.30
N GLU A 140 -0.28 -14.43 0.64
CA GLU A 140 0.89 -14.67 -0.22
C GLU A 140 2.05 -15.30 0.56
N PHE A 141 2.36 -14.75 1.74
CA PHE A 141 3.41 -15.29 2.62
C PHE A 141 3.12 -16.73 3.03
N LEU A 142 1.90 -17.01 3.53
CA LEU A 142 1.50 -18.34 3.97
C LEU A 142 1.47 -19.35 2.81
N ALA A 143 1.21 -18.88 1.59
CA ALA A 143 1.25 -19.70 0.38
C ALA A 143 2.67 -19.92 -0.17
N GLY A 144 3.71 -19.44 0.52
CA GLY A 144 5.11 -19.68 0.17
C GLY A 144 5.76 -18.58 -0.69
N GLY A 145 5.26 -17.34 -0.60
CA GLY A 145 5.82 -16.19 -1.31
C GLY A 145 7.32 -16.00 -1.06
N GLN A 146 8.06 -15.72 -2.15
CA GLN A 146 9.53 -15.73 -2.15
C GLN A 146 10.19 -14.64 -1.28
N TRP A 147 9.45 -13.60 -0.91
CA TRP A 147 9.96 -12.49 -0.09
C TRP A 147 9.76 -12.71 1.42
N GLY A 148 9.14 -13.82 1.85
CA GLY A 148 9.01 -14.16 3.26
C GLY A 148 8.30 -13.08 4.08
N LEU A 149 8.78 -12.82 5.31
CA LEU A 149 8.13 -11.88 6.24
C LEU A 149 8.13 -10.42 5.77
N THR A 150 9.00 -10.03 4.82
CA THR A 150 8.98 -8.64 4.30
C THR A 150 7.71 -8.35 3.50
N LEU A 151 6.96 -9.38 3.08
CA LEU A 151 5.62 -9.23 2.50
C LEU A 151 4.67 -8.55 3.47
N LEU A 152 4.66 -8.93 4.75
CA LEU A 152 3.77 -8.34 5.75
C LEU A 152 4.07 -6.86 5.99
N ILE A 153 5.37 -6.52 6.03
CA ILE A 153 5.82 -5.14 6.17
C ILE A 153 5.41 -4.34 4.92
N SER A 154 5.62 -4.91 3.73
CA SER A 154 5.21 -4.34 2.46
C SER A 154 3.70 -4.09 2.41
N GLY A 155 2.88 -5.08 2.72
CA GLY A 155 1.42 -4.98 2.68
C GLY A 155 0.89 -3.92 3.66
N LEU A 156 1.46 -3.86 4.87
CA LEU A 156 1.10 -2.83 5.85
C LEU A 156 1.44 -1.43 5.35
N VAL A 157 2.62 -1.23 4.76
CA VAL A 157 3.10 0.08 4.32
C VAL A 157 2.38 0.52 3.06
N GLN A 158 2.22 -0.37 2.07
CA GLN A 158 1.50 -0.11 0.84
C GLN A 158 0.02 0.21 1.11
N GLY A 159 -0.64 -0.62 1.92
CA GLY A 159 -2.02 -0.40 2.35
C GLY A 159 -2.16 0.87 3.19
N GLY A 160 -1.19 1.16 4.06
CA GLY A 160 -1.16 2.37 4.89
C GLY A 160 -1.07 3.65 4.07
N MET A 161 -0.20 3.67 3.06
CA MET A 161 -0.06 4.82 2.16
C MET A 161 -1.31 5.03 1.31
N ALA A 162 -1.94 3.96 0.81
CA ALA A 162 -3.23 4.06 0.12
C ALA A 162 -4.35 4.56 1.06
N GLU A 163 -4.40 4.07 2.29
CA GLU A 163 -5.39 4.46 3.30
C GLU A 163 -5.31 5.95 3.66
N ILE A 164 -4.11 6.51 3.73
CA ILE A 164 -3.92 7.95 3.95
C ILE A 164 -4.61 8.77 2.86
N VAL A 165 -4.56 8.33 1.60
CA VAL A 165 -5.24 9.01 0.47
C VAL A 165 -6.76 8.94 0.65
N PHE A 166 -7.32 7.78 1.00
CA PHE A 166 -8.75 7.64 1.25
C PHE A 166 -9.20 8.47 2.46
N ALA A 167 -8.41 8.48 3.54
CA ALA A 167 -8.65 9.31 4.71
C ALA A 167 -8.59 10.81 4.38
N ALA A 168 -7.67 11.25 3.52
CA ALA A 168 -7.56 12.64 3.07
C ALA A 168 -8.83 13.12 2.32
N THR A 169 -9.52 12.22 1.63
CA THR A 169 -10.83 12.52 1.00
C THR A 169 -12.01 12.33 1.95
N GLY A 170 -11.75 11.94 3.20
CA GLY A 170 -12.77 11.62 4.19
C GLY A 170 -13.63 10.40 3.82
N TYR A 171 -13.12 9.51 2.97
CA TYR A 171 -13.87 8.36 2.40
C TYR A 171 -15.09 8.75 1.56
N LYS A 172 -15.14 9.99 1.06
CA LYS A 172 -16.27 10.52 0.30
C LYS A 172 -16.09 10.48 -1.21
N LYS A 173 -14.86 10.32 -1.70
CA LYS A 173 -14.53 10.36 -3.13
C LYS A 173 -13.94 9.02 -3.56
N TRP A 174 -14.57 8.42 -4.56
CA TRP A 174 -14.18 7.12 -5.12
C TRP A 174 -14.09 7.18 -6.65
N ASN A 175 -13.64 8.32 -7.17
CA ASN A 175 -13.44 8.55 -8.60
C ASN A 175 -12.03 8.11 -9.01
N LEU A 176 -11.80 8.03 -10.33
CA LEU A 176 -10.55 7.55 -10.90
C LEU A 176 -9.31 8.29 -10.35
N PRO A 177 -9.27 9.64 -10.27
CA PRO A 177 -8.10 10.33 -9.74
C PRO A 177 -7.72 9.91 -8.31
N VAL A 178 -8.71 9.73 -7.42
CA VAL A 178 -8.45 9.31 -6.03
C VAL A 178 -7.88 7.89 -5.98
N LEU A 179 -8.46 6.97 -6.76
CA LEU A 179 -7.98 5.58 -6.83
C LEU A 179 -6.57 5.50 -7.44
N ALA A 180 -6.29 6.30 -8.46
CA ALA A 180 -4.97 6.41 -9.08
C ALA A 180 -3.91 6.97 -8.11
N ILE A 181 -4.25 8.04 -7.37
CA ILE A 181 -3.36 8.63 -6.36
C ILE A 181 -3.12 7.64 -5.21
N ALA A 182 -4.14 6.90 -4.78
CA ALA A 182 -3.99 5.87 -3.75
C ALA A 182 -3.05 4.73 -4.21
N GLY A 183 -3.18 4.28 -5.47
CA GLY A 183 -2.28 3.27 -6.03
C GLY A 183 -0.84 3.79 -6.18
N ALA A 184 -0.67 5.04 -6.61
CA ALA A 184 0.64 5.68 -6.65
C ALA A 184 1.26 5.82 -5.25
N ALA A 185 0.47 6.17 -4.24
CA ALA A 185 0.92 6.25 -2.85
C ALA A 185 1.38 4.88 -2.31
N ALA A 186 0.69 3.79 -2.64
CA ALA A 186 1.15 2.43 -2.36
C ALA A 186 2.51 2.14 -3.04
N GLY A 187 2.70 2.63 -4.27
CA GLY A 187 4.00 2.61 -4.97
C GLY A 187 5.14 3.25 -4.18
N ILE A 188 4.92 4.41 -3.56
CA ILE A 188 5.91 5.05 -2.67
C ILE A 188 6.23 4.14 -1.49
N GLY A 189 5.19 3.59 -0.85
CA GLY A 189 5.34 2.67 0.28
C GLY A 189 6.15 1.43 -0.07
N SER A 190 5.91 0.83 -1.23
CA SER A 190 6.64 -0.34 -1.69
C SER A 190 8.13 -0.06 -1.90
N LEU A 191 8.49 1.06 -2.53
CA LEU A 191 9.90 1.37 -2.78
C LEU A 191 10.64 1.67 -1.49
N VAL A 192 9.98 2.31 -0.52
CA VAL A 192 10.54 2.53 0.81
C VAL A 192 10.88 1.22 1.50
N VAL A 193 9.98 0.24 1.45
CA VAL A 193 10.23 -1.07 2.06
C VAL A 193 11.39 -1.76 1.34
N ASP A 194 11.37 -1.81 0.01
CA ASP A 194 12.47 -2.47 -0.72
C ASP A 194 13.81 -1.75 -0.56
N TYR A 195 13.81 -0.42 -0.43
CA TYR A 195 15.01 0.32 -0.10
C TYR A 195 15.58 -0.09 1.25
N ALA A 196 14.72 -0.26 2.27
CA ALA A 196 15.15 -0.66 3.60
C ALA A 196 15.80 -2.05 3.63
N PHE A 197 15.33 -2.98 2.79
CA PHE A 197 15.78 -4.38 2.81
C PHE A 197 16.81 -4.72 1.73
N TRP A 198 16.73 -4.10 0.55
CA TRP A 198 17.43 -4.57 -0.65
C TRP A 198 18.11 -3.48 -1.48
N TYR A 199 17.65 -2.22 -1.45
CA TYR A 199 18.11 -1.21 -2.41
C TYR A 199 19.03 -0.10 -1.86
N THR A 200 19.58 -0.26 -0.65
CA THR A 200 20.52 0.71 -0.05
C THR A 200 21.78 0.94 -0.88
N GLY A 201 22.18 -0.03 -1.70
CA GLY A 201 23.36 0.05 -2.59
C GLY A 201 23.06 0.48 -4.03
N LEU A 202 21.79 0.71 -4.41
CA LEU A 202 21.45 1.08 -5.79
C LEU A 202 21.80 2.55 -6.08
N ALA A 203 22.16 2.82 -7.34
CA ALA A 203 22.41 4.18 -7.79
C ALA A 203 21.13 5.04 -7.67
N PRO A 204 21.21 6.32 -7.26
CA PRO A 204 20.04 7.19 -7.11
C PRO A 204 19.20 7.32 -8.38
N THR A 205 19.83 7.29 -9.55
CA THR A 205 19.14 7.33 -10.85
C THR A 205 18.23 6.12 -11.06
N VAL A 206 18.68 4.93 -10.66
CA VAL A 206 17.89 3.70 -10.74
C VAL A 206 16.69 3.78 -9.80
N LEU A 207 16.90 4.23 -8.55
CA LEU A 207 15.82 4.42 -7.57
C LEU A 207 14.75 5.39 -8.07
N VAL A 208 15.15 6.46 -8.76
CA VAL A 208 14.21 7.41 -9.38
C VAL A 208 13.40 6.75 -10.48
N VAL A 209 14.04 5.96 -11.36
CA VAL A 209 13.32 5.23 -12.42
C VAL A 209 12.33 4.25 -11.80
N MET A 210 12.76 3.44 -10.83
CA MET A 210 11.89 2.50 -10.12
C MET A 210 10.71 3.22 -9.49
N LEU A 211 10.94 4.34 -8.79
CA LEU A 211 9.87 5.15 -8.21
C LEU A 211 8.86 5.57 -9.27
N VAL A 212 9.32 6.19 -10.36
CA VAL A 212 8.44 6.66 -11.44
C VAL A 212 7.63 5.50 -12.04
N MET A 213 8.27 4.36 -12.29
CA MET A 213 7.60 3.18 -12.83
C MET A 213 6.56 2.62 -11.87
N ARG A 214 6.84 2.57 -10.55
CA ARG A 214 5.85 2.15 -9.54
C ARG A 214 4.72 3.15 -9.38
N LEU A 215 4.97 4.46 -9.47
CA LEU A 215 3.94 5.49 -9.42
C LEU A 215 2.98 5.34 -10.60
N ILE A 216 3.52 5.17 -11.81
CA ILE A 216 2.74 4.95 -13.04
C ILE A 216 1.97 3.63 -12.93
N SER A 217 2.66 2.55 -12.55
CA SER A 217 2.05 1.23 -12.41
C SER A 217 0.95 1.22 -11.36
N GLY A 218 1.18 1.79 -10.18
CA GLY A 218 0.17 1.91 -9.13
C GLY A 218 -1.03 2.75 -9.58
N ALA A 219 -0.82 3.86 -10.26
CA ALA A 219 -1.91 4.68 -10.79
C ALA A 219 -2.75 3.95 -11.84
N LEU A 220 -2.10 3.24 -12.77
CA LEU A 220 -2.76 2.60 -13.91
C LEU A 220 -3.27 1.20 -13.58
N VAL A 221 -2.40 0.32 -13.09
CA VAL A 221 -2.72 -1.09 -12.80
C VAL A 221 -3.59 -1.19 -11.55
N ALA A 222 -3.21 -0.55 -10.44
CA ALA A 222 -4.02 -0.63 -9.23
C ALA A 222 -5.23 0.30 -9.30
N GLY A 223 -4.99 1.59 -9.60
CA GLY A 223 -6.01 2.63 -9.62
C GLY A 223 -7.03 2.48 -10.75
N TRP A 224 -6.59 2.64 -12.00
CA TRP A 224 -7.48 2.63 -13.16
C TRP A 224 -8.06 1.25 -13.46
N PHE A 225 -7.21 0.24 -13.60
CA PHE A 225 -7.66 -1.11 -13.92
C PHE A 225 -8.43 -1.75 -12.76
N GLY A 226 -8.01 -1.52 -11.50
CA GLY A 226 -8.80 -1.95 -10.34
C GLY A 226 -10.20 -1.32 -10.30
N LYS A 227 -10.33 -0.03 -10.65
CA LYS A 227 -11.64 0.61 -10.81
C LYS A 227 -12.47 -0.06 -11.91
N TRP A 228 -11.85 -0.33 -13.07
CA TRP A 228 -12.51 -0.97 -14.20
C TRP A 228 -13.06 -2.35 -13.86
N ILE A 229 -12.29 -3.18 -13.14
CA ILE A 229 -12.73 -4.48 -12.62
C ILE A 229 -14.00 -4.30 -11.77
N VAL A 230 -13.93 -3.44 -10.76
CA VAL A 230 -15.03 -3.26 -9.80
C VAL A 230 -16.28 -2.69 -10.46
N ASP A 231 -16.14 -1.73 -11.36
CA ASP A 231 -17.27 -1.20 -12.14
C ASP A 231 -17.90 -2.29 -13.02
N GLY A 232 -17.10 -3.16 -13.63
CA GLY A 232 -17.58 -4.30 -14.41
C GLY A 232 -18.36 -5.30 -13.56
N LEU A 233 -17.81 -5.68 -12.40
CA LEU A 233 -18.49 -6.56 -11.43
C LEU A 233 -19.79 -5.95 -10.90
N ALA A 234 -19.82 -4.62 -10.68
CA ALA A 234 -21.03 -3.92 -10.28
C ALA A 234 -22.11 -3.97 -11.38
N LYS A 235 -21.73 -3.74 -12.64
CA LYS A 235 -22.65 -3.83 -13.79
C LYS A 235 -23.19 -5.23 -14.00
N ALA A 236 -22.39 -6.26 -13.71
CA ALA A 236 -22.80 -7.66 -13.79
C ALA A 236 -23.72 -8.10 -12.63
N GLY A 237 -24.03 -7.22 -11.67
CA GLY A 237 -24.90 -7.52 -10.52
C GLY A 237 -24.21 -8.31 -9.40
N ALA A 238 -22.95 -8.75 -9.59
CA ALA A 238 -22.18 -9.51 -8.59
C ALA A 238 -21.95 -8.71 -7.29
N LEU A 239 -22.09 -7.38 -7.34
CA LEU A 239 -21.87 -6.49 -6.20
C LEU A 239 -23.14 -5.93 -5.55
N GLY A 240 -24.32 -6.48 -5.85
CA GLY A 240 -25.62 -5.91 -5.48
C GLY A 240 -25.83 -5.63 -3.97
N SER A 241 -25.14 -6.35 -3.09
CA SER A 241 -25.21 -6.16 -1.63
C SER A 241 -24.16 -5.21 -1.06
N PHE A 242 -23.28 -4.62 -1.87
CA PHE A 242 -22.13 -3.83 -1.39
C PHE A 242 -22.36 -2.31 -1.44
N ALA A 243 -21.55 -1.58 -0.66
CA ALA A 243 -21.70 -0.13 -0.48
C ALA A 243 -21.59 0.64 -1.81
N ILE A 244 -20.75 0.17 -2.73
CA ILE A 244 -20.60 0.74 -4.07
C ILE A 244 -21.90 0.74 -4.90
N VAL A 245 -22.80 -0.22 -4.67
CA VAL A 245 -24.10 -0.29 -5.36
C VAL A 245 -25.18 0.46 -4.57
N ARG A 246 -25.15 0.41 -3.23
CA ARG A 246 -26.14 1.09 -2.36
C ARG A 246 -26.11 2.62 -2.43
N GLU A 247 -24.98 3.25 -2.73
CA GLU A 247 -24.89 4.73 -2.86
C GLU A 247 -25.22 5.24 -4.28
N LYS A 248 -25.41 4.35 -5.26
CA LYS A 248 -25.83 4.70 -6.62
C LYS A 248 -27.36 4.58 -6.83
N ALA A 249 -28.05 3.95 -5.88
CA ALA A 249 -29.51 3.81 -5.84
C ALA A 249 -30.12 4.91 -4.98
#